data_AF-A0A942MCL3-F1
#
_entry.id   AF-A0A942MCL3-F1
#
_cell.length_a   1.000
_cell.length_b   1.000
_cell.length_c   1.000
_cell.angle_alpha   90.00
_cell.angle_beta   90.00
_cell.angle_gamma   90.00
#
_symmetry.space_group_name_H-M   'P 1'
#
loop_
_entity.id
_entity.type
_entity.pdbx_description
1 polymer ?
#
loop_
_entity_poly.entity_id
_entity_poly.type
_entity_poly.pdbx_seq_one_letter_code
_entity_poly.pdbx_strand_id
1 'polypeptide(L)' 'MTKKVFRPFWSYDVQATDKWLTAMAAKGYHLQSLVKGSFFIFTAGN' A
#
# COMPACT_ATOMS: atom_id res chain seq x y z
N MET A 1 3.81 12.54 6.32
CA MET A 1 3.19 11.64 7.33
C MET A 1 3.29 10.20 6.84
N THR A 2 3.82 9.27 7.64
CA THR A 2 4.07 7.89 7.21
C THR A 2 2.96 6.97 7.71
N LYS A 3 2.36 6.17 6.83
CA LYS A 3 1.25 5.26 7.13
C LYS A 3 1.65 3.82 6.85
N LYS A 4 1.59 2.97 7.88
CA LYS A 4 1.89 1.54 7.77
C LYS A 4 0.58 0.74 7.78
N VAL A 5 0.39 -0.12 6.78
CA VAL A 5 -0.79 -0.98 6.64
C VAL A 5 -0.37 -2.43 6.60
N PHE A 6 -0.98 -3.27 7.43
CA PHE A 6 -0.78 -4.71 7.41
C PHE A 6 -1.83 -5.38 6.52
N ARG A 7 -1.38 -6.14 5.53
CA ARG A 7 -2.23 -6.87 4.57
C ARG A 7 -1.56 -8.21 4.24
N PRO A 8 -1.76 -9.25 5.07
CA PRO A 8 -1.20 -10.57 4.81
C PRO A 8 -1.90 -11.20 3.58
N PHE A 9 -1.18 -12.03 2.82
CA PHE A 9 -1.70 -12.76 1.65
C PHE A 9 -2.21 -11.91 0.47
N TRP A 10 -1.81 -10.64 0.38
CA TRP A 10 -2.17 -9.76 -0.75
C TRP A 10 -1.77 -10.33 -2.12
N SER A 11 -0.72 -11.17 -2.17
CA SER A 11 -0.22 -11.81 -3.39
C SER A 11 -1.20 -12.82 -3.99
N TYR A 12 -2.17 -13.31 -3.23
CA TYR A 12 -3.23 -14.18 -3.74
C TYR A 12 -4.29 -13.40 -4.52
N ASP A 13 -4.47 -12.11 -4.21
CA ASP A 13 -5.40 -11.22 -4.91
C ASP A 13 -4.67 -9.92 -5.30
N VAL A 14 -3.87 -10.04 -6.34
CA VAL A 14 -3.10 -8.93 -6.91
C VAL A 14 -4.03 -7.88 -7.50
N GLN A 15 -5.18 -8.25 -8.08
CA GLN A 15 -6.14 -7.29 -8.64
C GLN A 15 -6.78 -6.40 -7.57
N ALA A 16 -7.22 -6.97 -6.45
CA ALA A 16 -7.74 -6.17 -5.33
C ALA A 16 -6.64 -5.33 -4.67
N THR A 17 -5.40 -5.81 -4.69
CA THR A 17 -4.24 -5.04 -4.21
C THR A 17 -3.94 -3.86 -5.11
N ASP A 18 -3.95 -4.04 -6.42
CA ASP A 18 -3.72 -2.99 -7.41
C ASP A 18 -4.78 -1.88 -7.29
N LYS A 19 -6.07 -2.25 -7.31
CA LYS A 19 -7.18 -1.28 -7.10
C LYS A 19 -7.03 -0.50 -5.80
N TRP A 20 -6.63 -1.18 -4.72
CA TRP A 20 -6.41 -0.54 -3.42
C TRP A 20 -5.20 0.43 -3.44
N LEU A 21 -4.09 0.06 -4.10
CA LEU A 21 -2.93 0.93 -4.30
C LEU A 21 -3.29 2.15 -5.14
N THR A 22 -4.07 2.00 -6.21
CA THR A 22 -4.57 3.12 -7.02
C THR A 22 -5.41 4.08 -6.17
N ALA A 23 -6.30 3.57 -5.33
CA ALA A 23 -7.11 4.40 -4.43
C ALA A 23 -6.27 5.12 -3.36
N MET A 24 -5.16 4.51 -2.91
CA MET A 24 -4.21 5.14 -2.00
C MET A 24 -3.42 6.27 -2.71
N ALA A 25 -2.98 6.03 -3.94
CA ALA A 25 -2.30 7.04 -4.76
C ALA A 25 -3.22 8.24 -5.06
N ALA A 26 -4.50 8.00 -5.39
CA ALA A 26 -5.50 9.06 -5.59
C ALA A 26 -5.74 9.92 -4.34
N LYS A 27 -5.44 9.39 -3.15
CA LYS A 27 -5.50 10.11 -1.87
C LYS A 27 -4.20 10.86 -1.53
N GLY A 28 -3.20 10.84 -2.41
CA GLY A 28 -1.89 11.46 -2.20
C GLY A 28 -0.91 10.60 -1.39
N TYR A 29 -1.22 9.32 -1.16
CA TYR A 29 -0.31 8.39 -0.50
C TYR A 29 0.51 7.61 -1.53
N HIS A 30 1.83 7.74 -1.46
CA HIS A 30 2.76 6.99 -2.29
C HIS A 30 3.29 5.78 -1.53
N LEU A 31 3.28 4.60 -2.16
CA LEU A 31 3.88 3.40 -1.58
C LEU A 31 5.40 3.56 -1.57
N GLN A 32 6.00 3.62 -0.38
CA GLN A 32 7.44 3.77 -0.20
C GLN A 32 8.15 2.43 -0.12
N SER A 33 7.58 1.46 0.62
CA SER A 33 8.24 0.17 0.84
C SER A 33 7.25 -0.93 1.21
N LEU A 34 7.59 -2.16 0.83
CA LEU A 34 6.91 -3.38 1.25
C LEU A 34 7.84 -4.17 2.18
N VAL A 35 7.44 -4.41 3.43
CA VAL A 35 8.24 -5.14 4.42
C VAL A 35 7.65 -6.53 4.65
N LYS A 36 8.50 -7.56 4.53
CA LYS A 36 8.18 -8.98 4.79
C LYS A 36 6.92 -9.48 4.07
N GLY A 37 6.65 -8.95 2.86
CA GLY A 37 5.53 -9.39 2.04
C GLY A 37 4.15 -9.20 2.65
N SER A 38 4.01 -8.45 3.74
CA SER A 38 2.72 -8.30 4.46
C SER A 38 2.48 -6.89 4.97
N PHE A 39 3.51 -6.04 5.02
CA PHE A 39 3.39 -4.66 5.48
C PHE A 39 3.67 -3.70 4.33
N PHE A 40 2.74 -2.78 4.08
CA PHE A 40 2.88 -1.69 3.12
C PHE A 40 3.15 -0.40 3.88
N ILE A 41 4.21 0.31 3.53
CA ILE A 41 4.59 1.60 4.10
C ILE A 41 4.33 2.66 3.04
N PHE A 42 3.47 3.62 3.38
CA PHE A 42 3.13 4.75 2.54
C PHE A 42 3.67 6.04 3.12
N THR A 43 4.05 6.95 2.23
CA THR A 43 4.37 8.34 2.54
C THR A 43 3.36 9.23 1.87
N ALA A 44 2.65 10.05 2.65
CA ALA A 44 1.85 11.12 2.08
C ALA A 44 2.80 12.15 1.44
N GLY A 45 2.66 12.38 0.13
CA GLY A 45 3.28 13.53 -0.54
C GLY A 45 2.54 14.77 -0.08
N ASN A 46 3.27 15.74 0.47
CA ASN A 46 2.74 17.02 0.93
C ASN A 46 2.60 17.98 -0.26
#